data_AF-A0A532UKH9-F1
#
_entry.id   AF-A0A532UKH9-F1
#
_cell.length_a   1.000
_cell.length_b   1.000
_cell.length_c   1.000
_cell.angle_alpha   90.00
_cell.angle_beta   90.00
_cell.angle_gamma   90.00
#
_symmetry.space_group_name_H-M   'P 1'
#
loop_
_entity.id
_entity.type
_entity.pdbx_description
1 polymer ?
#
loop_
_entity_poly.entity_id
_entity_poly.type
_entity_poly.pdbx_seq_one_letter_code
_entity_poly.pdbx_strand_id
1 'polypeptide(L)'
;MNVTRQQVLVMVGFMVSGLLVFAASCCFEKYPTHEPEEKQAEEVAVGSPAAGRIAEEEVAEKTFTANEFCAACHYAFGEEKLALTHQKAGIGCERCHGESERHRSDEDNVTPPEIMYPKNKIIPTCMMCHPRHEIERVGPHKQLLAGAKTIFDSDDDGPQMTCMFCHAKKHRIKVRTIRWNKATGELLEE
;
A
#
# COMPACT_ATOMS: atom_id res chain seq x y z
N MET A 1 -25.61 -58.90 -6.95
CA MET A 1 -24.80 -57.67 -7.12
C MET A 1 -23.56 -57.83 -6.28
N ASN A 2 -22.41 -58.10 -6.90
CA ASN A 2 -21.15 -58.34 -6.20
C ASN A 2 -20.48 -57.01 -5.89
N VAL A 3 -20.60 -56.57 -4.63
CA VAL A 3 -19.94 -55.37 -4.12
C VAL A 3 -18.46 -55.70 -3.90
N THR A 4 -17.57 -55.02 -4.62
CA THR A 4 -16.13 -55.25 -4.52
C THR A 4 -15.53 -54.50 -3.33
N ARG A 5 -14.50 -55.12 -2.76
CA ARG A 5 -13.80 -54.77 -1.51
C ARG A 5 -13.24 -53.34 -1.43
N GLN A 6 -13.24 -52.61 -2.55
CA GLN A 6 -12.78 -51.22 -2.66
C GLN A 6 -13.84 -50.20 -2.23
N GLN A 7 -15.13 -50.57 -2.25
CA GLN A 7 -16.24 -49.68 -1.83
C GLN A 7 -16.44 -49.63 -0.30
N VAL A 8 -15.92 -50.61 0.43
CA VAL A 8 -16.00 -50.64 1.92
C VAL A 8 -14.98 -49.69 2.56
N LEU A 9 -13.83 -49.43 1.91
CA LEU A 9 -12.78 -48.57 2.46
C LEU A 9 -13.12 -47.07 2.43
N VAL A 10 -14.00 -46.64 1.51
CA VAL A 10 -14.40 -45.21 1.40
C VAL A 10 -15.44 -44.83 2.46
N MET A 11 -16.24 -45.78 2.94
CA MET A 11 -17.28 -45.53 3.96
C MET A 11 -16.75 -45.52 5.41
N VAL A 12 -15.55 -46.06 5.67
CA VAL A 12 -14.96 -46.10 7.03
C VAL A 12 -14.07 -44.88 7.30
N GLY A 13 -13.62 -44.15 6.27
CA GLY A 13 -12.78 -42.96 6.42
C GLY A 13 -13.50 -41.68 6.87
N PHE A 14 -14.83 -41.65 6.84
CA PHE A 14 -15.62 -40.44 7.15
C PHE A 14 -16.10 -40.33 8.61
N MET A 15 -15.81 -41.30 9.48
CA MET A 15 -16.29 -41.31 10.87
C MET A 15 -15.23 -41.02 11.96
N VAL A 16 -14.03 -40.52 11.60
CA VAL A 16 -12.95 -40.24 12.60
C VAL A 16 -12.40 -38.81 12.53
N SER A 17 -13.17 -37.81 12.10
CA SER A 17 -12.73 -36.40 12.20
C SER A 17 -13.82 -35.44 12.66
N GLY A 18 -14.83 -35.95 13.36
CA GLY A 18 -15.97 -35.19 13.86
C GLY A 18 -15.97 -34.94 15.38
N LEU A 19 -14.82 -34.99 16.05
CA LEU A 19 -14.70 -34.59 17.45
C LEU A 19 -13.41 -33.77 17.63
N LEU A 20 -13.57 -32.46 17.82
CA LEU A 20 -12.77 -31.57 18.67
C LEU A 20 -13.11 -30.11 18.32
N VAL A 21 -14.25 -29.62 18.81
CA VAL A 21 -14.48 -28.18 18.99
C VAL A 21 -14.63 -27.93 20.48
N PHE A 22 -13.52 -27.56 21.11
CA PHE A 22 -13.51 -27.06 22.48
C PHE A 22 -14.04 -25.61 22.47
N ALA A 23 -15.06 -25.36 23.28
CA ALA A 23 -15.54 -24.02 23.59
C ALA A 23 -14.49 -23.26 24.40
N ALA A 24 -14.02 -22.13 23.88
CA ALA A 24 -13.26 -21.14 24.65
C ALA A 24 -14.19 -19.96 24.96
N SER A 25 -14.66 -19.96 26.21
CA SER A 25 -15.47 -18.92 26.84
C SER A 25 -14.55 -17.91 27.53
N CYS A 26 -14.96 -16.64 27.52
CA CYS A 26 -14.58 -15.53 28.40
C CYS A 26 -13.11 -15.04 28.39
N CYS A 27 -12.93 -13.80 27.90
CA CYS A 27 -12.19 -12.70 28.56
C CYS A 27 -12.27 -11.43 27.68
N PHE A 28 -13.43 -10.75 27.70
CA PHE A 28 -13.55 -9.39 27.18
C PHE A 28 -13.43 -8.43 28.36
N GLU A 29 -12.20 -8.03 28.67
CA GLU A 29 -11.89 -7.12 29.77
C GLU A 29 -12.13 -5.68 29.29
N LYS A 30 -13.12 -5.04 29.91
CA LYS A 30 -13.46 -3.62 29.72
C LYS A 30 -12.34 -2.76 30.30
N TYR A 31 -11.75 -1.87 29.50
CA TYR A 31 -10.98 -0.75 30.03
C TYR A 31 -11.90 0.47 30.22
N PRO A 32 -11.95 1.08 31.42
CA PRO A 32 -12.68 2.30 31.65
C PRO A 32 -11.88 3.53 31.22
N THR A 33 -12.63 4.50 30.71
CA THR A 33 -12.24 5.87 30.36
C THR A 33 -11.78 6.64 31.60
N HIS A 34 -10.65 7.33 31.51
CA HIS A 34 -10.25 8.36 32.47
C HIS A 34 -10.33 9.74 31.81
N GLU A 35 -11.34 10.50 32.19
CA GLU A 35 -11.35 11.97 32.11
C GLU A 35 -10.50 12.54 33.25
N PRO A 36 -9.81 13.68 33.09
CA PRO A 36 -9.37 14.48 34.22
C PRO A 36 -10.28 15.71 34.42
N GLU A 37 -10.75 15.78 35.66
CA GLU A 37 -11.57 16.80 36.29
C GLU A 37 -10.81 18.13 36.48
N GLU A 38 -11.51 19.24 36.25
CA GLU A 38 -11.09 20.63 36.38
C GLU A 38 -11.16 21.09 37.86
N LYS A 39 -10.13 21.80 38.37
CA LYS A 39 -10.25 22.68 39.55
C LYS A 39 -9.44 23.98 39.39
N GLN A 40 -10.19 25.09 39.37
CA GLN A 40 -9.84 26.52 39.51
C GLN A 40 -9.43 26.81 40.98
N ALA A 41 -8.82 27.92 41.45
CA ALA A 41 -8.61 29.32 41.06
C ALA A 41 -7.32 29.83 41.80
N GLU A 42 -6.68 30.99 41.58
CA GLU A 42 -7.16 32.37 41.83
C GLU A 42 -6.09 33.39 41.34
N GLU A 43 -6.56 34.51 40.76
CA GLU A 43 -5.79 35.64 40.21
C GLU A 43 -5.52 36.74 41.25
N VAL A 44 -4.50 37.61 41.05
CA VAL A 44 -4.68 39.09 41.08
C VAL A 44 -3.64 39.85 40.22
N ALA A 45 -4.12 40.46 39.12
CA ALA A 45 -3.87 41.77 38.47
C ALA A 45 -2.42 42.33 38.26
N VAL A 46 -2.07 43.06 37.20
CA VAL A 46 -2.76 44.13 36.43
C VAL A 46 -2.09 44.32 35.05
N GLY A 47 -2.87 44.57 33.98
CA GLY A 47 -2.40 45.34 32.81
C GLY A 47 -2.82 44.81 31.43
N SER A 48 -3.95 45.31 30.89
CA SER A 48 -4.39 45.15 29.48
C SER A 48 -3.77 46.28 28.61
N PRO A 49 -3.62 46.12 27.27
CA PRO A 49 -4.77 46.14 26.36
C PRO A 49 -4.77 45.05 25.27
N ALA A 50 -5.99 44.59 25.00
CA ALA A 50 -6.54 43.93 23.81
C ALA A 50 -5.67 43.80 22.53
N ALA A 51 -5.43 42.55 22.13
CA ALA A 51 -5.44 42.10 20.73
C ALA A 51 -5.71 40.59 20.71
N GLY A 52 -6.70 40.17 19.92
CA GLY A 52 -7.30 38.84 19.96
C GLY A 52 -6.30 37.70 19.75
N ARG A 53 -6.32 36.73 20.67
CA ARG A 53 -5.67 35.44 20.51
C ARG A 53 -6.59 34.55 19.69
N ILE A 54 -6.35 34.48 18.40
CA ILE A 54 -6.78 33.35 17.59
C ILE A 54 -6.08 32.12 18.14
N ALA A 55 -6.88 31.12 18.51
CA ALA A 55 -6.37 29.80 18.85
C ALA A 55 -5.59 29.26 17.65
N GLU A 56 -4.35 28.87 17.87
CA GLU A 56 -3.60 28.04 16.92
C GLU A 56 -4.29 26.68 16.87
N GLU A 57 -5.28 26.59 15.99
CA GLU A 57 -5.70 25.34 15.41
C GLU A 57 -4.48 24.78 14.69
N GLU A 58 -3.93 23.66 15.16
CA GLU A 58 -3.01 22.87 14.36
C GLU A 58 -3.77 22.47 13.10
N VAL A 59 -3.59 23.27 12.05
CA VAL A 59 -3.94 22.91 10.69
C VAL A 59 -3.02 21.74 10.40
N ALA A 60 -3.53 20.53 10.60
CA ALA A 60 -3.02 19.36 9.93
C ALA A 60 -3.04 19.73 8.45
N GLU A 61 -1.90 20.17 7.94
CA GLU A 61 -1.69 20.48 6.55
C GLU A 61 -2.09 19.22 5.80
N LYS A 62 -3.28 19.24 5.21
CA LYS A 62 -3.74 18.17 4.34
C LYS A 62 -2.85 18.25 3.11
N THR A 63 -1.69 17.62 3.21
CA THR A 63 -0.80 17.37 2.10
C THR A 63 -1.62 16.67 1.03
N PHE A 64 -1.91 17.42 -0.02
CA PHE A 64 -2.52 17.08 -1.30
C PHE A 64 -2.85 15.59 -1.51
N THR A 65 -4.13 15.28 -1.69
CA THR A 65 -4.65 13.93 -1.94
C THR A 65 -4.84 13.70 -3.45
N ALA A 66 -3.77 13.55 -4.23
CA ALA A 66 -3.98 13.05 -5.60
C ALA A 66 -4.15 11.52 -5.59
N ASN A 67 -5.42 11.14 -5.51
CA ASN A 67 -5.91 9.80 -5.81
C ASN A 67 -7.22 9.86 -6.63
N GLU A 68 -7.99 10.95 -6.54
CA GLU A 68 -9.32 11.00 -7.16
C GLU A 68 -9.31 11.00 -8.69
N PHE A 69 -8.40 11.74 -9.33
CA PHE A 69 -8.32 11.77 -10.80
C PHE A 69 -7.93 10.42 -11.39
N CYS A 70 -6.95 9.74 -10.77
CA CYS A 70 -6.50 8.42 -11.22
C CYS A 70 -7.58 7.35 -10.96
N ALA A 71 -8.33 7.49 -9.86
CA ALA A 71 -9.38 6.55 -9.49
C ALA A 71 -10.56 6.52 -10.48
N ALA A 72 -10.75 7.56 -11.30
CA ALA A 72 -11.79 7.57 -12.33
C ALA A 72 -11.68 6.38 -13.29
N CYS A 73 -10.45 6.03 -13.70
CA CYS A 73 -10.19 4.88 -14.58
C CYS A 73 -9.56 3.70 -13.83
N HIS A 74 -8.86 3.94 -12.72
CA HIS A 74 -8.16 2.92 -11.94
C HIS A 74 -8.74 2.69 -10.53
N TYR A 75 -10.07 2.70 -10.42
CA TYR A 75 -10.81 2.56 -9.16
C TYR A 75 -10.36 1.38 -8.29
N ALA A 76 -9.94 0.27 -8.91
CA ALA A 76 -9.51 -0.93 -8.20
C ALA A 76 -8.26 -0.72 -7.31
N PHE A 77 -7.50 0.36 -7.52
CA PHE A 77 -6.37 0.71 -6.64
C PHE A 77 -6.79 1.48 -5.39
N GLY A 78 -7.98 2.09 -5.35
CA GLY A 78 -8.47 2.80 -4.17
C GLY A 78 -8.60 1.91 -2.92
N GLU A 79 -8.74 0.59 -3.11
CA GLU A 79 -8.82 -0.40 -2.03
C GLU A 79 -7.55 -1.27 -1.90
N GLU A 80 -6.56 -1.04 -2.75
CA GLU A 80 -5.36 -1.86 -2.83
C GLU A 80 -4.38 -1.48 -1.72
N LYS A 81 -3.78 -2.50 -1.07
CA LYS A 81 -2.98 -2.30 0.14
C LYS A 81 -1.82 -1.33 -0.05
N LEU A 82 -1.08 -1.40 -1.17
CA LEU A 82 0.03 -0.48 -1.43
C LEU A 82 -0.49 0.95 -1.52
N ALA A 83 -1.45 1.23 -2.40
CA ALA A 83 -2.01 2.57 -2.59
C ALA A 83 -2.60 3.13 -1.29
N LEU A 84 -3.42 2.37 -0.56
CA LEU A 84 -3.99 2.80 0.72
C LEU A 84 -2.94 3.08 1.80
N THR A 85 -1.89 2.27 1.88
CA THR A 85 -0.83 2.49 2.89
C THR A 85 -0.04 3.75 2.58
N HIS A 86 0.25 4.00 1.30
CA HIS A 86 0.98 5.19 0.86
C HIS A 86 0.12 6.46 0.98
N GLN A 87 -1.17 6.38 0.62
CA GLN A 87 -2.10 7.49 0.82
C GLN A 87 -2.18 7.92 2.29
N LYS A 88 -2.22 6.98 3.23
CA LYS A 88 -2.20 7.29 4.68
C LYS A 88 -0.91 7.99 5.13
N ALA A 89 0.17 7.84 4.38
CA ALA A 89 1.44 8.53 4.60
C ALA A 89 1.56 9.83 3.77
N GLY A 90 0.47 10.30 3.16
CA GLY A 90 0.48 11.52 2.33
C GLY A 90 1.12 11.33 0.95
N ILE A 91 1.21 10.09 0.46
CA ILE A 91 1.83 9.75 -0.83
C ILE A 91 0.73 9.32 -1.81
N GLY A 92 0.40 10.21 -2.74
CA GLY A 92 -0.54 9.96 -3.83
C GLY A 92 0.05 9.20 -5.02
N CYS A 93 -0.78 8.92 -6.02
CA CYS A 93 -0.39 8.19 -7.24
C CYS A 93 0.69 8.94 -8.03
N GLU A 94 0.50 10.24 -8.20
CA GLU A 94 1.35 11.21 -8.87
C GLU A 94 2.75 11.30 -8.29
N ARG A 95 2.92 11.04 -6.99
CA ARG A 95 4.24 11.02 -6.36
C ARG A 95 5.17 9.97 -6.98
N CYS A 96 4.60 8.88 -7.48
CA CYS A 96 5.33 7.78 -8.11
C CYS A 96 5.10 7.70 -9.62
N HIS A 97 3.91 8.05 -10.12
CA HIS A 97 3.54 7.91 -11.53
C HIS A 97 3.51 9.24 -12.30
N GLY A 98 3.80 10.36 -11.63
CA GLY A 98 3.63 11.73 -12.13
C GLY A 98 2.16 12.13 -12.23
N GLU A 99 1.91 13.45 -12.32
CA GLU A 99 0.56 14.02 -12.46
C GLU A 99 -0.22 13.42 -13.64
N SER A 100 0.51 12.95 -14.68
CA SER A 100 -0.03 12.18 -15.79
C SER A 100 -1.22 12.87 -16.46
N GLU A 101 -1.15 14.19 -16.62
CA GLU A 101 -2.26 14.99 -17.16
C GLU A 101 -2.63 14.58 -18.59
N ARG A 102 -1.64 14.38 -19.46
CA ARG A 102 -1.90 13.93 -20.82
C ARG A 102 -2.56 12.54 -20.87
N HIS A 103 -2.16 11.65 -19.97
CA HIS A 103 -2.73 10.30 -19.86
C HIS A 103 -4.19 10.33 -19.39
N ARG A 104 -4.51 11.10 -18.34
CA ARG A 104 -5.87 11.19 -17.80
C ARG A 104 -6.83 11.98 -18.72
N SER A 105 -6.31 12.74 -19.67
CA SER A 105 -7.07 13.49 -20.67
C SER A 105 -7.21 12.76 -22.01
N ASP A 106 -6.64 11.57 -22.14
CA ASP A 106 -6.67 10.77 -23.36
C ASP A 106 -7.68 9.63 -23.25
N GLU A 107 -8.84 9.81 -23.89
CA GLU A 107 -9.92 8.82 -23.88
C GLU A 107 -9.59 7.56 -24.69
N ASP A 108 -8.66 7.65 -25.65
CA ASP A 108 -8.20 6.52 -26.46
C ASP A 108 -7.18 5.65 -25.71
N ASN A 109 -6.68 6.13 -24.56
CA ASN A 109 -5.71 5.45 -23.68
C ASN A 109 -4.38 5.08 -24.38
N VAL A 110 -3.98 5.80 -25.44
CA VAL A 110 -2.72 5.55 -26.18
C VAL A 110 -1.53 6.29 -25.57
N THR A 111 -1.80 7.32 -24.77
CA THR A 111 -0.81 8.10 -24.04
C THR A 111 -0.42 7.37 -22.76
N PRO A 112 0.87 7.06 -22.52
CA PRO A 112 1.29 6.44 -21.27
C PRO A 112 1.21 7.43 -20.09
N PRO A 113 1.13 6.94 -18.84
CA PRO A 113 1.39 7.79 -17.67
C PRO A 113 2.83 8.32 -17.72
N GLU A 114 3.07 9.44 -17.04
CA GLU A 114 4.34 10.16 -17.10
C GLU A 114 5.52 9.29 -16.65
N ILE A 115 5.29 8.45 -15.62
CA ILE A 115 6.30 7.53 -15.09
C ILE A 115 5.76 6.10 -15.06
N MET A 116 6.48 5.22 -15.75
CA MET A 116 6.35 3.77 -15.65
C MET A 116 7.67 3.16 -15.16
N TYR A 117 7.58 2.03 -14.45
CA TYR A 117 8.75 1.37 -13.88
C TYR A 117 9.08 0.08 -14.63
N PRO A 118 10.15 0.05 -15.45
CA PRO A 118 10.78 -1.21 -15.82
C PRO A 118 11.35 -1.91 -14.58
N LYS A 119 11.56 -3.23 -14.65
CA LYS A 119 11.84 -4.06 -13.46
C LYS A 119 13.05 -3.58 -12.67
N ASN A 120 14.13 -3.22 -13.37
CA ASN A 120 15.38 -2.72 -12.79
C ASN A 120 15.22 -1.40 -12.02
N LYS A 121 14.19 -0.59 -12.32
CA LYS A 121 13.95 0.68 -11.63
C LYS A 121 13.03 0.55 -10.40
N ILE A 122 12.32 -0.57 -10.21
CA ILE A 122 11.36 -0.71 -9.10
C ILE A 122 12.03 -0.60 -7.73
N ILE A 123 13.08 -1.38 -7.47
CA ILE A 123 13.77 -1.37 -6.17
C ILE A 123 14.36 0.01 -5.83
N PRO A 124 15.15 0.66 -6.70
CA PRO A 124 15.69 1.98 -6.39
C PRO A 124 14.58 3.03 -6.17
N THR A 125 13.46 2.97 -6.90
CA THR A 125 12.31 3.84 -6.64
C THR A 125 11.73 3.65 -5.25
N CYS A 126 11.49 2.41 -4.82
CA CYS A 126 11.01 2.14 -3.45
C CYS A 126 11.98 2.69 -2.40
N MET A 127 13.28 2.62 -2.68
CA MET A 127 14.33 3.05 -1.75
C MET A 127 14.48 4.57 -1.64
N MET A 128 13.80 5.37 -2.46
CA MET A 128 13.76 6.83 -2.28
C MET A 128 13.10 7.21 -0.95
N CYS A 129 12.11 6.43 -0.50
CA CYS A 129 11.41 6.62 0.79
C CYS A 129 11.65 5.50 1.79
N HIS A 130 12.21 4.36 1.36
CA HIS A 130 12.55 3.22 2.22
C HIS A 130 14.06 2.97 2.23
N PRO A 131 14.83 3.72 3.04
CA PRO A 131 16.28 3.64 3.03
C PRO A 131 16.78 2.24 3.34
N ARG A 132 17.80 1.79 2.59
CA ARG A 132 18.37 0.44 2.70
C ARG A 132 18.64 0.02 4.15
N HIS A 133 19.31 0.87 4.91
CA HIS A 133 19.75 0.59 6.27
C HIS A 133 18.57 0.37 7.25
N GLU A 134 17.39 0.90 6.94
CA GLU A 134 16.20 0.72 7.77
C GLU A 134 15.46 -0.59 7.48
N ILE A 135 15.52 -1.05 6.23
CA ILE A 135 14.77 -2.20 5.74
C ILE A 135 15.60 -3.48 5.63
N GLU A 136 16.93 -3.40 5.57
CA GLU A 136 17.82 -4.56 5.40
C GLU A 136 17.80 -5.53 6.59
N ARG A 137 17.42 -5.04 7.78
CA ARG A 137 17.27 -5.85 9.01
C ARG A 137 16.11 -6.84 8.93
N VAL A 138 15.17 -6.66 8.01
CA VAL A 138 14.05 -7.59 7.79
C VAL A 138 14.59 -8.80 7.01
N GLY A 139 14.43 -10.01 7.56
CA GLY A 139 15.12 -11.23 7.09
C GLY A 139 15.12 -11.44 5.56
N PRO A 140 13.95 -11.43 4.89
CA PRO A 140 13.88 -11.56 3.43
C PRO A 140 14.52 -10.42 2.63
N HIS A 141 14.61 -9.21 3.21
CA HIS A 141 15.14 -8.05 2.50
C HIS A 141 16.64 -8.11 2.30
N LYS A 142 17.41 -8.68 3.24
CA LYS A 142 18.88 -8.74 3.12
C LYS A 142 19.33 -9.39 1.81
N GLN A 143 18.70 -10.49 1.41
CA GLN A 143 19.02 -11.20 0.17
C GLN A 143 18.57 -10.42 -1.07
N LEU A 144 17.35 -9.86 -1.04
CA LEU A 144 16.82 -9.03 -2.13
C LEU A 144 17.70 -7.79 -2.37
N LEU A 145 18.16 -7.17 -1.29
CA LEU A 145 18.94 -5.94 -1.31
C LEU A 145 20.41 -6.20 -1.67
N ALA A 146 20.99 -7.36 -1.34
CA ALA A 146 22.37 -7.69 -1.68
C ALA A 146 22.66 -7.58 -3.19
N GLY A 147 21.66 -7.83 -4.05
CA GLY A 147 21.74 -7.65 -5.51
C GLY A 147 20.95 -6.45 -6.04
N ALA A 148 20.44 -5.58 -5.17
CA ALA A 148 19.62 -4.45 -5.58
C ALA A 148 20.49 -3.30 -6.13
N LYS A 149 20.25 -2.99 -7.40
CA LYS A 149 20.85 -1.88 -8.13
C LYS A 149 20.40 -0.52 -7.62
N THR A 150 21.28 0.45 -7.76
CA THR A 150 21.04 1.89 -7.63
C THR A 150 20.57 2.49 -8.95
N ILE A 151 20.15 3.75 -8.92
CA ILE A 151 19.78 4.50 -10.14
C ILE A 151 20.95 4.67 -11.13
N PHE A 152 22.20 4.46 -10.69
CA PHE A 152 23.42 4.64 -11.47
C PHE A 152 23.91 3.36 -12.16
N ASP A 153 23.30 2.21 -11.84
CA ASP A 153 23.69 0.93 -12.44
C ASP A 153 23.06 0.73 -13.82
N SER A 154 23.70 -0.10 -14.65
CA SER A 154 23.32 -0.35 -16.04
C SER A 154 21.90 -0.91 -16.22
N ASP A 155 21.29 -0.59 -17.36
CA ASP A 155 19.95 -1.01 -17.76
C ASP A 155 19.91 -2.44 -18.33
N ASP A 156 20.15 -3.44 -17.50
CA ASP A 156 19.83 -4.84 -17.83
C ASP A 156 18.39 -5.23 -17.44
N ASP A 157 18.01 -6.49 -17.66
CA ASP A 157 16.67 -7.06 -17.44
C ASP A 157 16.13 -6.92 -15.99
N GLY A 158 16.97 -6.46 -15.05
CA GLY A 158 16.60 -6.21 -13.68
C GLY A 158 16.49 -7.48 -12.84
N PRO A 159 16.23 -7.33 -11.53
CA PRO A 159 16.17 -8.47 -10.63
C PRO A 159 14.92 -9.33 -10.92
N GLN A 160 15.06 -10.65 -10.74
CA GLN A 160 13.96 -11.60 -10.89
C GLN A 160 12.83 -11.34 -9.87
N MET A 161 13.18 -10.79 -8.70
CA MET A 161 12.26 -10.43 -7.62
C MET A 161 12.41 -8.94 -7.28
N THR A 162 11.29 -8.29 -6.99
CA THR A 162 11.20 -6.89 -6.59
C THR A 162 10.27 -6.77 -5.38
N CYS A 163 10.29 -5.63 -4.69
CA CYS A 163 9.40 -5.32 -3.56
C CYS A 163 7.92 -5.66 -3.84
N MET A 164 7.48 -5.42 -5.08
CA MET A 164 6.11 -5.67 -5.52
C MET A 164 5.64 -7.12 -5.40
N PHE A 165 6.54 -8.12 -5.41
CA PHE A 165 6.12 -9.53 -5.31
C PHE A 165 5.43 -9.85 -3.98
N CYS A 166 5.85 -9.19 -2.90
CA CYS A 166 5.26 -9.36 -1.57
C CYS A 166 4.38 -8.17 -1.17
N HIS A 167 4.84 -6.94 -1.41
CA HIS A 167 4.19 -5.73 -0.89
C HIS A 167 3.09 -5.18 -1.80
N ALA A 168 3.14 -5.48 -3.10
CA ALA A 168 2.30 -4.81 -4.10
C ALA A 168 1.74 -5.79 -5.14
N LYS A 169 1.43 -7.03 -4.73
CA LYS A 169 1.02 -8.10 -5.64
C LYS A 169 -0.23 -7.73 -6.48
N LYS A 170 -1.07 -6.84 -5.94
CA LYS A 170 -2.28 -6.34 -6.60
C LYS A 170 -2.10 -4.97 -7.26
N HIS A 171 -0.98 -4.26 -7.00
CA HIS A 171 -0.65 -2.96 -7.59
C HIS A 171 -0.09 -3.09 -9.02
N ARG A 172 -0.74 -3.91 -9.83
CA ARG A 172 -0.35 -4.14 -11.23
C ARG A 172 -1.61 -4.37 -12.06
N ILE A 173 -1.70 -3.64 -13.17
CA ILE A 173 -2.67 -3.91 -14.23
C ILE A 173 -2.36 -5.28 -14.86
N LYS A 174 -3.27 -6.23 -14.69
CA LYS A 174 -3.11 -7.64 -15.10
C LYS A 174 -3.35 -7.86 -16.59
N VAL A 175 -4.32 -7.15 -17.16
CA VAL A 175 -4.70 -7.23 -18.57
C VAL A 175 -4.44 -5.85 -19.17
N ARG A 176 -3.69 -5.81 -20.26
CA ARG A 176 -3.38 -4.60 -21.00
C ARG A 176 -3.69 -4.85 -22.47
N THR A 177 -4.55 -4.02 -23.03
CA THR A 177 -4.77 -3.95 -24.48
C THR A 177 -3.67 -3.07 -25.10
N ILE A 178 -3.45 -1.89 -24.51
CA ILE A 178 -2.36 -0.99 -24.89
C ILE A 178 -1.07 -1.34 -24.13
N ARG A 179 0.06 -1.42 -24.84
CA ARG A 179 1.37 -1.69 -24.25
C ARG A 179 2.38 -0.65 -24.67
N TRP A 180 3.15 -0.19 -23.70
CA TRP A 180 4.26 0.73 -23.89
C TRP A 180 5.57 0.11 -23.45
N ASN A 181 6.65 0.62 -24.03
CA ASN A 181 7.97 0.51 -23.45
C ASN A 181 7.97 1.30 -22.13
N LYS A 182 8.15 0.59 -21.02
CA LYS A 182 8.08 1.20 -19.69
C LYS A 182 9.20 2.19 -19.40
N ALA A 183 10.31 2.11 -20.11
CA ALA A 183 11.44 3.01 -19.93
C ALA A 183 11.29 4.30 -20.74
N THR A 184 10.70 4.22 -21.94
CA THR A 184 10.64 5.36 -22.88
C THR A 184 9.25 5.94 -23.07
N GLY A 185 8.20 5.21 -22.71
CA GLY A 185 6.81 5.58 -23.02
C GLY A 185 6.37 5.29 -24.46
N GLU A 186 7.27 4.77 -25.30
CA GLU A 186 6.94 4.43 -26.69
C GLU A 186 5.84 3.37 -26.78
N LEU A 187 4.87 3.58 -27.66
CA LEU A 187 3.78 2.66 -27.92
C LEU A 187 4.29 1.43 -28.67
N LEU A 188 3.96 0.24 -28.15
CA LEU A 188 4.40 -1.05 -28.70
C LEU A 188 3.25 -1.83 -29.34
N GLU A 189 2.05 -1.75 -28.75
CA GLU A 189 0.86 -2.52 -29.15
C GLU A 189 -0.39 -1.73 -28.77
N GLU A 190 -1.40 -1.76 -29.64
CA GLU A 190 -2.71 -1.07 -29.54
C GLU A 190 -3.86 -2.07 -29.60
#